data_AF-A0A3S0AXE5-F1
#
_entry.id   AF-A0A3S0AXE5-F1
#
_cell.length_a   1.000
_cell.length_b   1.000
_cell.length_c   1.000
_cell.angle_alpha   90.00
_cell.angle_beta   90.00
_cell.angle_gamma   90.00
#
_symmetry.space_group_name_H-M   'P 1'
#
loop_
_entity.id
_entity.type
_entity.pdbx_description
1 polymer ?
#
loop_
_entity_poly.entity_id
_entity_poly.type
_entity_poly.pdbx_seq_one_letter_code
_entity_poly.pdbx_strand_id
1 'polypeptide(L)'
;MAMLETKVSGDIGRSCMSAALVGALVFAGLLVASSLQLATSTGKIVGKLGPLQLFEITKTSLQGGGYSGSLHIFTRGMTIYLLCTLLLAVSLIMYRQTRRG
;
A
#
# COMPACT_ATOMS: atom_id res chain seq x y z
N MET A 1 -30.04 -22.69 -4.26
CA MET A 1 -28.71 -22.57 -3.64
C MET A 1 -27.69 -21.81 -4.50
N ALA A 2 -27.64 -21.99 -5.83
CA ALA A 2 -26.70 -21.27 -6.72
C ALA A 2 -26.80 -19.71 -6.72
N MET A 3 -27.97 -19.14 -6.40
CA MET A 3 -28.18 -17.68 -6.39
C MET A 3 -27.62 -16.99 -5.12
N LEU A 4 -27.40 -17.74 -4.04
CA LEU A 4 -26.78 -17.22 -2.81
C LEU A 4 -25.25 -17.18 -2.93
N GLU A 5 -24.64 -18.19 -3.56
CA GLU A 5 -23.17 -18.23 -3.76
C GLU A 5 -22.67 -17.12 -4.69
N THR A 6 -23.42 -16.80 -5.74
CA THR A 6 -23.05 -15.72 -6.68
C THR A 6 -23.11 -14.33 -6.04
N LYS A 7 -24.07 -14.07 -5.14
CA LYS A 7 -24.14 -12.82 -4.38
C LYS A 7 -23.00 -12.69 -3.37
N VAL A 8 -22.67 -13.77 -2.66
CA VAL A 8 -21.57 -13.81 -1.69
C VAL A 8 -20.22 -13.60 -2.39
N SER A 9 -19.99 -14.26 -3.52
CA SER A 9 -18.76 -14.08 -4.30
C SER A 9 -18.61 -12.66 -4.86
N GLY A 10 -19.72 -12.03 -5.26
CA GLY A 10 -19.72 -10.65 -5.76
C GLY A 10 -19.40 -9.60 -4.68
N ASP A 11 -19.93 -9.78 -3.46
CA ASP A 11 -19.65 -8.88 -2.33
C ASP A 11 -18.20 -9.03 -1.81
N ILE A 12 -17.66 -10.25 -1.80
CA ILE A 12 -16.25 -10.51 -1.45
C ILE A 12 -15.31 -9.82 -2.44
N GLY A 13 -15.54 -9.99 -3.74
CA GLY A 13 -14.72 -9.37 -4.79
C GLY A 13 -14.68 -7.84 -4.68
N ARG A 14 -15.83 -7.21 -4.44
CA ARG A 14 -15.94 -5.76 -4.26
C ARG A 14 -15.22 -5.26 -3.00
N SER A 15 -15.35 -5.97 -1.88
CA SER A 15 -14.69 -5.60 -0.64
C SER A 15 -13.16 -5.75 -0.73
N CYS A 16 -12.66 -6.86 -1.31
CA CYS A 16 -11.23 -7.03 -1.56
C CYS A 16 -10.68 -5.96 -2.53
N MET A 17 -11.41 -5.66 -3.60
CA MET A 17 -11.01 -4.62 -4.55
C MET A 17 -10.99 -3.24 -3.89
N SER A 18 -11.97 -2.90 -3.06
CA SER A 18 -11.97 -1.63 -2.31
C SER A 18 -10.81 -1.52 -1.32
N ALA A 19 -10.48 -2.60 -0.59
CA ALA A 19 -9.37 -2.60 0.35
C ALA A 19 -8.01 -2.48 -0.37
N ALA A 20 -7.86 -3.17 -1.50
CA ALA A 20 -6.68 -3.05 -2.34
C ALA A 20 -6.52 -1.64 -2.91
N LEU A 21 -7.62 -1.01 -3.36
CA LEU A 21 -7.60 0.38 -3.85
C LEU A 21 -7.25 1.38 -2.76
N VAL A 22 -7.83 1.24 -1.56
CA VAL A 22 -7.49 2.10 -0.41
C VAL A 22 -6.03 1.91 -0.02
N GLY A 23 -5.54 0.67 0.03
CA GLY A 23 -4.13 0.40 0.31
C GLY A 23 -3.20 1.00 -0.75
N ALA A 24 -3.53 0.86 -2.02
CA ALA A 24 -2.78 1.46 -3.12
C ALA A 24 -2.76 2.99 -3.04
N LEU A 25 -3.88 3.62 -2.68
CA LEU A 25 -3.97 5.08 -2.49
C LEU A 25 -3.09 5.56 -1.32
N VAL A 26 -3.11 4.85 -0.18
CA VAL A 26 -2.26 5.19 0.97
C VAL A 26 -0.79 5.05 0.60
N PHE A 27 -0.42 3.96 -0.10
CA PHE A 27 0.94 3.76 -0.58
C PHE A 27 1.38 4.85 -1.56
N ALA A 28 0.53 5.19 -2.53
CA ALA A 28 0.80 6.26 -3.49
C ALA A 28 0.96 7.61 -2.79
N GLY A 29 0.11 7.93 -1.82
CA GLY A 29 0.20 9.15 -1.02
C GLY A 29 1.52 9.24 -0.25
N LEU A 30 1.96 8.14 0.38
CA LEU A 30 3.25 8.08 1.06
C LEU A 30 4.43 8.28 0.09
N LEU A 31 4.34 7.69 -1.11
CA LEU A 31 5.37 7.83 -2.15
C LEU A 31 5.46 9.28 -2.64
N VAL A 32 4.33 9.91 -2.91
CA VAL A 32 4.25 11.32 -3.37
C VAL A 32 4.77 12.27 -2.29
N ALA A 33 4.33 12.10 -1.04
CA ALA A 33 4.79 12.92 0.07
C ALA A 33 6.31 12.79 0.28
N SER A 34 6.84 11.57 0.23
CA SER A 34 8.28 11.30 0.34
C SER A 34 9.05 11.93 -0.84
N SER A 35 8.50 11.86 -2.05
CA SER A 35 9.11 12.45 -3.24
C SER A 35 9.12 13.98 -3.20
N LEU A 36 8.05 14.61 -2.70
CA LEU A 36 8.00 16.07 -2.49
C LEU A 36 9.05 16.52 -1.47
N GLN A 37 9.21 15.80 -0.37
CA GLN A 37 10.20 16.11 0.65
C GLN A 37 11.64 15.97 0.08
N LEU A 38 11.85 15.01 -0.83
CA LEU A 38 13.10 14.84 -1.55
C LEU A 38 13.28 15.82 -2.72
N ALA A 39 12.22 16.47 -3.20
CA ALA A 39 12.34 17.48 -4.25
C ALA A 39 13.16 18.68 -3.77
N THR A 40 12.97 19.08 -2.51
CA THR A 40 13.62 20.25 -1.89
C THR A 40 14.92 19.93 -1.15
N SER A 41 15.22 18.65 -0.90
CA SER A 41 16.41 18.22 -0.14
C SER A 41 17.14 17.04 -0.80
N THR A 42 18.46 17.01 -0.69
CA THR A 42 19.26 15.80 -1.00
C THR A 42 19.33 14.92 0.24
N GLY A 43 19.34 13.61 0.03
CA GLY A 43 19.35 12.65 1.14
C GLY A 43 18.57 11.38 0.84
N LYS A 44 18.19 10.68 1.90
CA LYS A 44 17.49 9.41 1.85
C LYS A 44 16.25 9.48 2.73
N ILE A 45 15.09 9.17 2.14
CA ILE A 45 13.82 9.07 2.84
C ILE A 45 13.35 7.63 2.78
N VAL A 46 13.03 7.07 3.95
CA VAL A 46 12.48 5.72 4.05
C VAL A 46 11.00 5.81 4.35
N GLY A 47 10.17 5.37 3.40
CA GLY A 47 8.75 5.20 3.59
C GLY A 47 8.49 4.03 4.53
N LYS A 48 8.01 4.31 5.73
CA LYS A 48 7.70 3.31 6.76
C LYS A 48 6.24 3.41 7.18
N LEU A 49 5.67 2.27 7.55
CA LEU A 49 4.33 2.16 8.12
C LEU A 49 4.46 1.38 9.44
N GLY A 50 4.62 2.12 10.54
CA GLY A 50 5.06 1.55 11.82
C GLY A 50 6.49 0.96 11.73
N PRO A 51 6.72 -0.29 12.17
CA PRO A 51 8.05 -0.92 12.07
C PRO A 51 8.38 -1.41 10.65
N LEU A 52 7.39 -1.44 9.75
CA LEU A 52 7.54 -1.95 8.39
C LEU A 52 8.14 -0.88 7.47
N GLN A 53 9.30 -1.18 6.89
CA GLN A 53 9.89 -0.37 5.84
C GLN A 53 9.33 -0.84 4.51
N LEU A 54 8.67 0.05 3.76
CA LEU A 54 8.00 -0.29 2.51
C LEU A 54 8.88 0.06 1.31
N PHE A 55 9.48 1.25 1.34
CA PHE A 55 10.35 1.72 0.28
C PHE A 55 11.36 2.72 0.83
N GLU A 56 12.38 2.98 0.03
CA GLU A 56 13.41 3.96 0.26
C GLU A 56 13.63 4.75 -1.02
N ILE A 57 13.58 6.07 -0.90
CA ILE A 57 13.88 7.00 -1.99
C ILE A 57 15.16 7.73 -1.62
N THR A 58 16.18 7.60 -2.47
CA THR A 58 17.46 8.27 -2.29
C THR A 58 17.67 9.27 -3.41
N LYS A 59 18.14 10.46 -3.07
CA LYS A 59 18.52 11.51 -4.01
C LYS A 59 19.92 12.00 -3.66
N THR A 60 20.86 11.74 -4.56
CA THR A 60 22.27 12.13 -4.44
C THR A 60 22.61 13.19 -5.48
N SER A 61 23.36 14.23 -5.10
CA SER A 61 23.90 15.18 -6.08
C SER A 61 25.06 14.55 -6.86
N LEU A 62 25.18 14.91 -8.13
CA LEU A 62 26.26 14.45 -9.01
C LEU A 62 27.35 15.53 -9.11
N GLN A 63 28.63 15.12 -9.15
CA GLN A 63 29.78 16.03 -9.19
C GLN A 63 29.85 16.90 -10.47
N GLY A 64 29.07 16.61 -11.50
CA GLY A 64 28.95 17.41 -12.74
C GLY A 64 27.70 18.31 -12.81
N GLY A 65 26.95 18.44 -11.72
CA GLY A 65 25.62 19.06 -11.71
C GLY A 65 24.49 18.04 -11.92
N GLY A 66 23.30 18.37 -11.41
CA GLY A 66 22.13 17.49 -11.44
C GLY A 66 22.01 16.55 -10.23
N TYR A 67 20.99 15.70 -10.28
CA TYR A 67 20.63 14.77 -9.21
C TYR A 67 20.40 13.38 -9.77
N SER A 68 20.90 12.36 -9.07
CA SER A 68 20.54 10.97 -9.29
C SER A 68 19.50 10.55 -8.24
N GLY A 69 18.43 9.92 -8.69
CA GLY A 69 17.41 9.34 -7.83
C GLY A 69 17.48 7.81 -7.87
N SER A 70 17.35 7.15 -6.73
CA SER A 70 17.09 5.71 -6.67
C SER A 70 15.86 5.43 -5.83
N LEU A 71 15.08 4.43 -6.26
CA LEU A 71 13.95 3.90 -5.51
C LEU A 71 14.26 2.43 -5.19
N HIS A 72 14.29 2.10 -3.91
CA HIS A 72 14.45 0.73 -3.46
C HIS A 72 13.18 0.30 -2.72
N ILE A 73 12.48 -0.68 -3.30
CA ILE A 73 11.25 -1.23 -2.69
C ILE A 73 11.63 -2.43 -1.84
N PHE A 74 11.26 -2.42 -0.57
CA PHE A 74 11.52 -3.54 0.33
C PHE A 74 10.43 -4.60 0.15
N THR A 75 10.75 -5.65 -0.59
CA THR A 75 9.80 -6.73 -0.92
C THR A 75 9.17 -7.34 0.34
N ARG A 76 9.95 -7.58 1.40
CA ARG A 76 9.41 -8.08 2.69
C ARG A 76 8.35 -7.17 3.29
N GLY A 77 8.60 -5.86 3.31
CA GLY A 77 7.65 -4.89 3.85
C GLY A 77 6.38 -4.80 3.02
N MET A 78 6.52 -4.80 1.70
CA MET A 78 5.39 -4.80 0.77
C MET A 78 4.55 -6.07 0.86
N THR A 79 5.17 -7.25 1.00
CA THR A 79 4.43 -8.50 1.16
C THR A 79 3.63 -8.49 2.45
N ILE A 80 4.21 -8.08 3.58
CA ILE A 80 3.50 -8.00 4.86
C ILE A 80 2.37 -6.97 4.78
N TYR A 81 2.61 -5.81 4.16
CA TYR A 81 1.59 -4.80 3.93
C TYR A 81 0.40 -5.34 3.14
N LEU A 82 0.64 -6.00 2.01
CA LEU A 82 -0.41 -6.62 1.20
C LEU A 82 -1.17 -7.68 1.99
N LEU A 83 -0.47 -8.50 2.77
CA LEU A 83 -1.05 -9.57 3.58
C LEU A 83 -1.94 -9.00 4.70
N CYS A 84 -1.51 -7.94 5.40
CA CYS A 84 -2.34 -7.22 6.36
C CYS A 84 -3.57 -6.59 5.71
N THR A 85 -3.43 -6.00 4.53
CA THR A 85 -4.55 -5.39 3.79
C THR A 85 -5.58 -6.45 3.41
N LEU A 86 -5.13 -7.64 3.01
CA LEU A 86 -5.97 -8.77 2.66
C LEU A 86 -6.69 -9.35 3.88
N LEU A 87 -6.00 -9.50 5.02
CA LEU A 87 -6.60 -9.93 6.28
C LEU A 87 -7.68 -8.96 6.77
N LEU A 88 -7.44 -7.65 6.65
CA LEU A 88 -8.45 -6.62 6.96
C LEU A 88 -9.67 -6.70 6.03
N ALA A 89 -9.45 -6.96 4.74
CA ALA A 89 -10.55 -7.15 3.81
C ALA A 89 -11.42 -8.36 4.22
N VAL A 90 -10.79 -9.48 4.57
CA VAL A 90 -11.48 -10.70 5.01
C VAL A 90 -12.23 -10.46 6.33
N SER A 91 -11.62 -9.80 7.31
CA SER A 91 -12.28 -9.53 8.60
C SER A 91 -13.47 -8.58 8.45
N LEU A 92 -13.38 -7.56 7.59
CA LEU A 92 -14.51 -6.70 7.25
C LEU A 92 -15.65 -7.47 6.56
N ILE A 93 -15.33 -8.41 5.67
CA ILE A 93 -16.34 -9.26 5.03
C ILE A 93 -17.05 -10.11 6.08
N MET A 94 -16.30 -10.81 6.93
CA MET A 94 -16.86 -11.64 8.01
C MET A 94 -17.77 -10.80 8.92
N TYR A 95 -17.30 -9.64 9.38
CA TYR A 95 -18.08 -8.72 10.19
C TYR A 95 -19.40 -8.29 9.53
N ARG A 96 -19.35 -7.96 8.22
CA ARG A 96 -20.56 -7.58 7.47
C ARG A 96 -21.54 -8.72 7.30
N GLN A 97 -21.07 -9.96 7.17
CA GLN A 97 -21.94 -11.14 7.11
C GLN A 97 -22.59 -11.41 8.47
N THR A 98 -21.82 -11.37 9.56
CA THR A 98 -22.35 -11.55 10.93
C THR A 98 -23.40 -10.51 11.29
N ARG A 99 -23.32 -9.27 10.78
CA ARG A 99 -24.27 -8.20 11.09
C ARG A 99 -25.53 -8.20 10.20
N ARG A 100 -25.56 -9.00 9.13
CA ARG A 100 -26.69 -9.11 8.18
C ARG A 100 -27.49 -10.41 8.33
N GLY A 101 -26.99 -11.39 9.09
CA GLY A 101 -27.73 -12.59 9.50
C GLY A 101 -28.35 -12.40 10.88
#